data_AF-A0A4Q3XRY0-F1
#
_entry.id   AF-A0A4Q3XRY0-F1
#
_cell.length_a   1.000
_cell.length_b   1.000
_cell.length_c   1.000
_cell.angle_alpha   90.00
_cell.angle_beta   90.00
_cell.angle_gamma   90.00
#
_symmetry.space_group_name_H-M   'P 1'
#
loop_
_entity.id
_entity.type
_entity.pdbx_description
1 polymer ?
#
loop_
_entity_poly.entity_id
_entity_poly.type
_entity_poly.pdbx_seq_one_letter_code
_entity_poly.pdbx_strand_id
1 'polypeptide(L)'
;MLPQGFEWRPYIEGEPALYLLDTQLAYVTHTQGGTWRIGFVAKGTPHYRFMGSQEAAQRFVEAWAVKWEAEVRRLVGSKARSEKWNPPSPEESRLAASRDLARRKRHRKNWFKQA
;
A
#
# COMPACT_ATOMS: atom_id res chain seq x y z
N MET A 1 -2.17 21.95 -10.66
CA MET A 1 -2.13 22.09 -9.19
C MET A 1 -2.48 20.74 -8.59
N LEU A 2 -1.69 20.29 -7.61
CA LEU A 2 -1.93 19.01 -6.94
C LEU A 2 -3.12 19.10 -5.97
N PRO A 3 -3.92 18.02 -5.81
CA PRO A 3 -4.94 17.98 -4.78
C PRO A 3 -4.34 18.05 -3.38
N GLN A 4 -5.13 18.48 -2.38
CA GLN A 4 -4.65 18.66 -1.01
C GLN A 4 -4.03 17.38 -0.42
N GLY A 5 -2.84 17.48 0.15
CA GLY A 5 -2.13 16.34 0.77
C GLY A 5 -1.42 15.42 -0.22
N PHE A 6 -1.51 15.70 -1.53
CA PHE A 6 -0.60 15.13 -2.50
C PHE A 6 0.65 15.98 -2.54
N GLU A 7 1.81 15.33 -2.59
CA GLU A 7 3.10 16.01 -2.57
C GLU A 7 4.13 15.28 -3.41
N TRP A 8 4.98 16.08 -4.05
CA TRP A 8 6.19 15.58 -4.69
C TRP A 8 7.30 15.47 -3.64
N ARG A 9 7.89 14.28 -3.53
CA ARG A 9 9.06 14.03 -2.68
C ARG A 9 10.19 13.45 -3.53
N PRO A 10 11.46 13.72 -3.19
CA PRO A 10 12.57 13.02 -3.82
C PRO A 10 12.52 11.53 -3.47
N TYR A 11 12.83 10.71 -4.47
CA TYR A 11 12.92 9.26 -4.40
C TYR A 11 14.34 8.82 -4.81
N ILE A 12 14.52 7.53 -5.15
CA ILE A 12 15.80 6.96 -5.59
C ILE A 12 16.51 7.93 -6.56
N GLU A 13 17.78 8.23 -6.28
CA GLU A 13 18.62 9.14 -7.08
C GLU A 13 18.10 10.59 -7.21
N GLY A 14 17.24 11.03 -6.28
CA GLY A 14 16.67 12.38 -6.25
C GLY A 14 15.49 12.57 -7.20
N GLU A 15 15.05 11.50 -7.86
CA GLU A 15 13.98 11.55 -8.84
C GLU A 15 12.60 11.77 -8.19
N PRO A 16 11.66 12.46 -8.85
CA PRO A 16 10.42 12.85 -8.19
C PRO A 16 9.43 11.69 -8.09
N ALA A 17 8.87 11.50 -6.90
CA ALA A 17 7.76 10.60 -6.65
C ALA A 17 6.59 11.31 -5.99
N LEU A 18 5.37 10.92 -6.39
CA LEU A 18 4.13 11.45 -5.85
C LEU A 18 3.67 10.60 -4.68
N TYR A 19 3.43 11.28 -3.56
CA TYR A 19 2.90 10.69 -2.34
C TYR A 19 1.53 11.25 -2.01
N LEU A 20 0.73 10.45 -1.29
CA LEU A 20 -0.39 10.90 -0.50
C LEU A 20 -0.18 10.39 0.92
N LEU A 21 0.03 11.31 1.87
CA LEU A 21 0.54 10.98 3.22
C LEU A 21 1.87 10.21 3.08
N ASP A 22 1.95 8.99 3.63
CA ASP A 22 3.13 8.14 3.58
C ASP A 22 3.06 7.06 2.49
N THR A 23 2.02 7.10 1.64
CA THR A 23 1.86 6.13 0.56
C THR A 23 2.38 6.68 -0.76
N GLN A 24 3.41 6.04 -1.31
CA GLN A 24 3.88 6.30 -2.66
C GLN A 24 2.82 5.85 -3.68
N LEU A 25 2.41 6.77 -4.55
CA LEU A 25 1.39 6.53 -5.57
C LEU A 25 2.00 6.29 -6.95
N ALA A 26 2.96 7.13 -7.30
CA ALA A 26 3.67 7.07 -8.56
C ALA A 26 5.10 7.59 -8.40
N TYR A 27 5.99 7.20 -9.30
CA TYR A 27 7.33 7.78 -9.42
C TYR A 27 7.65 8.07 -10.88
N VAL A 28 8.55 9.01 -11.09
CA VAL A 28 9.04 9.37 -12.42
C VAL A 28 10.56 9.18 -12.42
N THR A 29 11.06 8.30 -13.27
CA THR A 29 12.49 7.96 -13.36
C THR A 29 13.03 8.25 -14.76
N HIS A 30 14.23 8.82 -14.87
CA HIS A 30 14.95 8.92 -16.12
C HIS A 30 15.41 7.53 -16.60
N THR A 31 15.42 7.33 -17.91
CA THR A 31 15.88 6.08 -18.53
C THR A 31 17.12 6.35 -19.36
N GLN A 32 17.99 5.36 -19.53
CA GLN A 32 19.23 5.50 -20.30
C GLN A 32 19.02 5.93 -21.77
N GLY A 33 17.80 5.81 -22.31
CA GLY A 33 17.44 6.25 -23.66
C GLY A 33 16.99 7.72 -23.78
N GLY A 34 17.18 8.55 -22.76
CA GLY A 34 16.77 9.97 -22.79
C GLY A 34 15.26 10.18 -22.66
N THR A 35 14.52 9.15 -22.21
CA THR A 35 13.08 9.23 -21.95
C THR A 35 12.79 9.12 -20.46
N TRP A 36 11.63 9.61 -20.04
CA TRP A 36 11.17 9.57 -18.66
C TRP A 36 10.08 8.51 -18.50
N ARG A 37 10.26 7.60 -17.54
CA ARG A 37 9.34 6.53 -17.22
C ARG A 37 8.53 6.90 -15.98
N ILE A 38 7.22 6.76 -16.07
CA ILE A 38 6.27 6.88 -14.97
C ILE A 38 5.90 5.48 -14.52
N GLY A 39 6.06 5.17 -13.23
CA GLY A 39 5.57 3.93 -12.63
C GLY A 39 4.43 4.20 -11.65
N PHE A 40 3.30 3.51 -11.80
CA PHE A 40 2.18 3.57 -10.85
C PHE A 40 2.22 2.40 -9.86
N VAL A 41 2.30 2.72 -8.57
CA VAL A 41 2.53 1.73 -7.49
C VAL A 41 1.20 1.27 -6.84
N ALA A 42 0.14 2.06 -6.97
CA ALA A 42 -1.11 1.88 -6.22
C ALA A 42 -1.95 0.63 -6.56
N LYS A 43 -1.63 -0.17 -7.61
CA LYS A 43 -2.51 -1.23 -8.13
C LYS A 43 -1.89 -2.63 -8.29
N GLY A 44 -0.77 -2.94 -7.63
CA GLY A 44 -0.21 -4.31 -7.58
C GLY A 44 0.42 -4.81 -8.88
N THR A 45 -0.15 -4.50 -10.05
CA THR A 45 0.49 -4.65 -11.35
C THR A 45 1.18 -3.34 -11.73
N PRO A 46 2.50 -3.35 -11.98
CA PRO A 46 3.20 -2.16 -12.40
C PRO A 46 2.73 -1.73 -13.80
N HIS A 47 2.16 -0.54 -13.87
CA HIS A 47 1.83 0.11 -15.15
C HIS A 47 2.85 1.20 -15.42
N TYR A 48 3.49 1.12 -16.58
CA TYR A 48 4.49 2.08 -17.02
C TYR A 48 3.97 2.97 -18.15
N ARG A 49 4.38 4.24 -18.14
CA ARG A 49 4.19 5.17 -19.26
C ARG A 49 5.49 5.93 -19.51
N PHE A 50 5.78 6.25 -20.77
CA PHE A 50 7.00 6.96 -21.15
C PHE A 50 6.67 8.35 -21.70
N MET A 51 7.52 9.32 -21.41
CA MET A 51 7.40 10.72 -21.82
C MET A 51 8.76 11.27 -22.26
N GLY A 52 8.76 12.32 -23.08
CA GLY A 52 9.98 12.95 -23.59
C GLY A 52 10.71 13.88 -22.60
N SER A 53 10.06 14.29 -21.50
CA SER A 53 10.69 15.16 -20.49
C SER A 53 10.15 14.89 -19.08
N GLN A 54 10.90 15.33 -18.06
CA GLN A 54 10.52 15.22 -16.66
C GLN A 54 9.23 15.98 -16.39
N GLU A 55 9.12 17.20 -16.92
CA GLU A 55 8.00 18.11 -16.71
C GLU A 55 6.73 17.53 -17.33
N ALA A 56 6.82 16.94 -18.53
CA ALA A 56 5.70 16.28 -19.18
C ALA A 56 5.20 15.08 -18.34
N ALA A 57 6.13 14.30 -17.78
CA ALA A 57 5.82 13.18 -16.91
C ALA A 57 5.17 13.62 -15.59
N GLN A 58 5.71 14.64 -14.92
CA GLN A 58 5.12 15.20 -13.71
C GLN A 58 3.73 15.76 -13.97
N ARG A 59 3.54 16.59 -15.01
CA ARG A 59 2.22 17.13 -15.38
C ARG A 59 1.20 16.03 -15.67
N PHE A 60 1.64 14.96 -16.32
CA PHE A 60 0.78 13.80 -16.55
C PHE A 60 0.34 13.14 -15.23
N VAL A 61 1.27 12.93 -14.30
CA VAL A 61 0.98 12.37 -12.98
C VAL A 61 0.07 13.29 -12.16
N GLU A 62 0.26 14.60 -12.23
CA GLU A 62 -0.62 15.57 -11.58
C GLU A 62 -2.05 15.51 -12.14
N ALA A 63 -2.20 15.49 -13.48
CA ALA A 63 -3.50 15.36 -14.13
C ALA A 63 -4.18 14.01 -13.78
N TRP A 64 -3.39 12.94 -13.70
CA TRP A 64 -3.87 11.64 -13.23
C TRP A 64 -4.35 11.71 -11.77
N ALA A 65 -3.59 12.36 -10.88
CA ALA A 65 -3.93 12.48 -9.48
C ALA A 65 -5.24 13.25 -9.28
N VAL A 66 -5.44 14.34 -10.02
CA VAL A 66 -6.70 15.11 -10.02
C VAL A 66 -7.85 14.24 -10.54
N LYS A 67 -7.67 13.55 -11.67
CA LYS A 67 -8.72 12.71 -12.27
C LYS A 67 -9.18 11.59 -11.33
N TRP A 68 -8.26 11.00 -10.57
CA TRP A 68 -8.52 9.80 -9.77
C TRP A 68 -8.49 10.04 -8.26
N GLU A 69 -8.53 11.30 -7.82
CA GLU A 69 -8.33 11.69 -6.43
C GLU A 69 -9.18 10.87 -5.44
N ALA A 70 -10.49 10.79 -5.68
CA ALA A 70 -11.41 10.09 -4.78
C ALA A 70 -11.08 8.59 -4.64
N GLU A 71 -10.73 7.95 -5.75
CA GLU A 71 -10.37 6.53 -5.76
C GLU A 71 -9.01 6.28 -5.09
N VAL A 72 -8.04 7.15 -5.35
CA VAL A 72 -6.72 7.10 -4.70
C VAL A 72 -6.85 7.27 -3.19
N ARG A 73 -7.63 8.25 -2.72
CA ARG A 73 -7.90 8.44 -1.28
C ARG A 73 -8.57 7.24 -0.65
N ARG A 74 -9.54 6.62 -1.35
CA ARG A 74 -10.21 5.39 -0.90
C ARG A 74 -9.21 4.24 -0.74
N LEU A 75 -8.32 4.05 -1.72
CA LEU A 75 -7.29 3.01 -1.68
C LEU A 75 -6.29 3.24 -0.54
N VAL A 76 -5.74 4.45 -0.41
CA VAL A 76 -4.81 4.80 0.68
C VAL A 76 -5.48 4.65 2.06
N GLY A 77 -6.72 5.11 2.20
CA GLY A 77 -7.50 4.95 3.44
C GLY A 77 -7.89 3.50 3.77
N SER A 78 -7.93 2.61 2.78
CA SER A 78 -8.07 1.17 3.01
C SER A 78 -6.74 0.52 3.44
N LYS A 79 -5.62 0.95 2.85
CA LYS A 79 -4.28 0.46 3.19
C LYS A 79 -3.85 0.86 4.61
N ALA A 80 -4.12 2.11 5.01
CA ALA A 80 -3.90 2.58 6.37
C ALA A 80 -4.76 1.84 7.42
N ARG A 81 -5.93 1.29 7.01
CA ARG A 81 -6.76 0.43 7.88
C ARG A 81 -6.17 -0.96 8.05
N SER A 82 -5.51 -1.51 7.04
CA SER A 82 -4.79 -2.79 7.15
C SER A 82 -3.46 -2.69 7.94
N GLU A 83 -2.83 -1.52 8.00
CA GLU A 83 -1.61 -1.29 8.80
C GLU A 83 -1.86 -1.09 10.30
N LYS A 84 -3.11 -0.91 10.74
CA LYS A 84 -3.49 -1.01 12.17
C LYS A 84 -3.60 -2.46 12.66
N TRP A 85 -2.75 -3.36 12.17
CA TRP A 85 -2.54 -4.64 12.84
C TRP A 85 -1.67 -4.38 14.07
N ASN A 86 -2.29 -4.32 15.25
CA ASN A 86 -1.59 -4.50 16.51
C ASN A 86 -1.37 -6.02 16.68
N PRO A 87 -0.12 -6.52 16.69
CA PRO A 87 0.12 -7.88 17.14
C PRO A 87 -0.52 -8.06 18.53
N PRO A 88 -1.26 -9.16 18.79
CA PRO A 88 -1.70 -9.45 20.15
C PRO A 88 -0.47 -9.49 21.05
N SER A 89 -0.58 -8.89 22.23
CA SER A 89 0.52 -8.91 23.19
C SER A 89 0.94 -10.36 23.50
N PRO A 90 2.16 -10.61 23.99
CA PRO A 90 2.58 -11.96 24.37
C PRO A 90 1.61 -12.64 25.35
N GLU A 91 0.91 -11.86 26.18
CA GLU A 91 -0.11 -12.34 27.11
C GLU A 91 -1.41 -12.76 26.39
N GLU A 92 -1.87 -11.96 25.45
CA GLU A 92 -3.04 -12.26 24.61
C GLU A 92 -2.80 -13.47 23.71
N SER A 93 -1.58 -13.60 23.18
CA SER A 93 -1.13 -14.76 22.40
C SER A 93 -1.12 -16.04 23.25
N ARG A 94 -0.67 -15.96 24.50
CA ARG A 94 -0.68 -17.10 25.46
C ARG A 94 -2.10 -17.49 25.86
N LEU A 95 -2.98 -16.52 26.10
CA LEU A 95 -4.39 -16.76 26.41
C LEU A 95 -5.15 -17.37 25.22
N ALA A 96 -4.88 -16.90 24.00
CA ALA A 96 -5.45 -17.45 22.77
C ALA A 96 -4.99 -18.91 22.54
N ALA A 97 -3.69 -19.18 22.70
CA ALA A 97 -3.15 -20.54 22.63
C ALA A 97 -3.74 -21.46 23.71
N SER A 98 -3.94 -20.94 24.94
CA SER A 98 -4.55 -21.69 26.04
C SER A 98 -6.02 -22.00 25.80
N ARG A 99 -6.77 -21.05 25.22
CA ARG A 99 -8.17 -21.24 24.81
C ARG A 99 -8.29 -22.28 23.70
N ASP A 100 -7.40 -22.25 22.71
CA ASP A 100 -7.40 -23.22 21.61
C ASP A 100 -7.05 -24.63 22.11
N LEU A 101 -6.08 -24.74 23.03
CA LEU A 101 -5.74 -26.00 23.69
C LEU A 101 -6.91 -26.55 24.53
N ALA A 102 -7.62 -25.69 25.26
CA ALA A 102 -8.80 -26.08 26.04
C ALA A 102 -9.99 -26.51 25.13
N ARG A 103 -10.13 -25.89 23.95
CA ARG A 103 -11.14 -26.26 22.96
C ARG A 103 -10.84 -27.61 22.31
N ARG A 104 -9.57 -27.86 21.95
CA ARG A 104 -9.10 -29.17 21.45
C ARG A 104 -9.24 -30.29 22.47
N LYS A 105 -8.92 -30.03 23.75
CA LYS A 105 -9.13 -31.00 24.85
C LYS A 105 -10.61 -31.33 25.07
N ARG A 106 -11.52 -30.35 24.91
CA ARG A 106 -12.97 -30.59 24.97
C ARG A 106 -13.48 -31.42 23.80
N HIS A 107 -13.00 -31.16 22.58
CA HIS A 107 -13.36 -31.97 21.40
C HIS A 107 -12.88 -33.43 21.54
N ARG A 108 -11.67 -33.64 22.06
CA ARG A 108 -11.12 -34.99 22.29
C ARG A 108 -11.86 -35.78 23.38
N LYS A 109 -12.35 -35.11 24.43
CA LYS A 109 -13.17 -35.76 25.47
C LYS A 109 -14.57 -36.16 24.98
N ASN A 110 -15.15 -35.43 24.03
CA ASN A 110 -16.46 -35.78 23.46
C ASN A 110 -16.40 -36.97 22.49
N TRP A 111 -15.25 -37.20 21.84
CA TRP A 111 -15.04 -38.39 21.00
C TRP A 111 -14.98 -39.71 21.78
N PHE A 112 -14.49 -39.70 23.03
CA PHE A 112 -14.38 -40.91 23.87
C PHE A 112 -15.66 -41.28 24.64
N LYS A 113 -16.73 -40.50 24.54
CA LYS A 113 -18.04 -40.80 25.18
C LYS A 113 -19.08 -41.38 24.21
N GLN A 114 -18.71 -41.65 22.95
CA GLN A 114 -19.57 -42.26 21.94
C GLN A 114 -19.00 -43.59 21.39
N ALA A 115 -18.13 -44.26 22.16
CA ALA A 115 -17.66 -45.61 21.88
C ALA A 115 -18.18 -46.56 22.96
#